data_AF-A0A381WIF9-F1
#
_entry.id   AF-A0A381WIF9-F1
#
_cell.length_a   1.000
_cell.length_b   1.000
_cell.length_c   1.000
_cell.angle_alpha   90.00
_cell.angle_beta   90.00
_cell.angle_gamma   90.00
#
_symmetry.space_group_name_H-M   'P 1'
#
loop_
_entity.id
_entity.type
_entity.pdbx_description
1 polymer ?
#
loop_
_entity_poly.entity_id
_entity_poly.type
_entity_poly.pdbx_seq_one_letter_code
_entity_poly.pdbx_strand_id
1 'polypeptide(L)'
;SLPPSLVVDADGNERFAKYLSKMKSYVGTIENYPYPYVIDRLCWEFPCVVPSDWEAQNLIGNQKPQMLEDWQRALDATVLKQGVMNLCFHPHGWSSSEQFVSFIDYAVKKYGKKVKFLTFGECLDRLNKNLLKGNPLRNSQGSDNGVRILDVDDDGFMDVLIGNGTTKVTRVWQPKKRSWSETKLPFSLASGEGKDAKDARVLLGVLDGDGRARLSPRTLRTLTQGRKATQLGLGSSTASNGDQTKIAIQMVWQKPTASFVTSTGTRSASSLRGTKSSNGKNRRVHGRSFPMACPMAYPMVKGYASST
;
A
#
# COMPACT_ATOMS: atom_id res chain seq x y z
N SER A 1 -14.08 13.15 0.94
CA SER A 1 -14.47 12.43 2.17
C SER A 1 -15.11 11.10 1.79
N LEU A 2 -15.23 10.15 2.73
CA LEU A 2 -15.99 8.91 2.50
C LEU A 2 -17.50 9.16 2.73
N PRO A 3 -18.41 8.51 1.98
CA PRO A 3 -19.84 8.57 2.26
C PRO A 3 -20.17 8.04 3.66
N PRO A 4 -21.07 8.70 4.44
CA PRO A 4 -21.46 8.23 5.77
C PRO A 4 -21.96 6.78 5.79
N SER A 5 -22.65 6.34 4.73
CA SER A 5 -23.15 4.97 4.58
C SER A 5 -22.06 3.89 4.58
N LEU A 6 -20.78 4.25 4.41
CA LEU A 6 -19.65 3.33 4.49
C LEU A 6 -18.95 3.33 5.85
N VAL A 7 -19.12 4.39 6.64
CA VAL A 7 -18.35 4.62 7.88
C VAL A 7 -19.22 4.71 9.13
N VAL A 8 -20.54 4.77 8.97
CA VAL A 8 -21.53 4.73 10.04
C VAL A 8 -22.30 3.41 9.97
N ASP A 9 -22.57 2.80 11.13
CA ASP A 9 -23.38 1.59 11.24
C ASP A 9 -24.88 1.88 11.41
N ALA A 10 -25.69 0.82 11.49
CA ALA A 10 -27.14 0.94 11.58
C ALA A 10 -27.63 1.66 12.85
N ASP A 11 -26.80 1.68 13.89
CA ASP A 11 -27.10 2.33 15.17
C ASP A 11 -26.61 3.78 15.22
N GLY A 12 -26.04 4.29 14.12
CA GLY A 12 -25.50 5.64 14.03
C GLY A 12 -24.08 5.79 14.58
N ASN A 13 -23.39 4.70 14.91
CA ASN A 13 -22.04 4.72 15.46
C ASN A 13 -20.96 4.65 14.38
N GLU A 14 -19.74 5.08 14.72
CA GLU A 14 -18.55 4.89 13.87
C GLU A 14 -18.27 3.40 13.66
N ARG A 15 -18.44 2.94 12.41
CA ARG A 15 -18.42 1.54 12.02
C ARG A 15 -17.11 0.84 12.34
N PHE A 16 -15.98 1.51 12.13
CA PHE A 16 -14.66 0.89 12.32
C PHE A 16 -14.04 1.24 13.67
N ALA A 17 -14.21 2.47 14.15
CA ALA A 17 -13.61 2.92 15.40
C ALA A 17 -14.10 2.14 16.62
N LYS A 18 -15.35 1.62 16.58
CA LYS A 18 -15.90 0.80 17.66
C LYS A 18 -15.05 -0.43 18.01
N TYR A 19 -14.36 -1.01 17.03
CA TYR A 19 -13.49 -2.18 17.24
C TYR A 19 -12.22 -1.85 18.04
N LEU A 20 -11.79 -0.59 18.01
CA LEU A 20 -10.59 -0.14 18.72
C LEU A 20 -10.85 0.08 20.22
N SER A 21 -12.10 0.22 20.64
CA SER A 21 -12.47 0.47 22.05
C SER A 21 -11.99 -0.60 23.03
N LYS A 22 -11.77 -1.84 22.55
CA LYS A 22 -11.25 -2.96 23.34
C LYS A 22 -9.75 -3.20 23.16
N MET A 23 -9.06 -2.41 22.33
CA MET A 23 -7.67 -2.66 21.91
C MET A 23 -6.67 -1.85 22.74
N LYS A 24 -6.46 -2.29 23.99
CA LYS A 24 -5.50 -1.63 24.91
C LYS A 24 -4.02 -1.83 24.51
N SER A 25 -3.72 -2.78 23.63
CA SER A 25 -2.37 -3.13 23.22
C SER A 25 -1.86 -2.38 21.99
N TYR A 26 -2.73 -1.65 21.28
CA TYR A 26 -2.33 -0.97 20.05
C TYR A 26 -1.57 0.31 20.39
N VAL A 27 -0.33 0.40 19.90
CA VAL A 27 0.57 1.53 20.15
C VAL A 27 0.31 2.73 19.22
N GLY A 28 -0.48 2.52 18.16
CA GLY A 28 -0.87 3.58 17.24
C GLY A 28 -1.91 3.10 16.22
N THR A 29 -2.71 4.03 15.74
CA THR A 29 -3.68 3.83 14.66
C THR A 29 -3.46 4.88 13.58
N ILE A 30 -3.86 4.54 12.36
CA ILE A 30 -3.86 5.47 11.23
C ILE A 30 -5.24 5.48 10.60
N GLU A 31 -5.79 6.67 10.41
CA GLU A 31 -7.15 6.84 9.90
C GLU A 31 -7.12 7.29 8.44
N ASN A 32 -8.05 6.76 7.63
CA ASN A 32 -8.27 7.20 6.26
C ASN A 32 -7.00 7.14 5.36
N TYR A 33 -6.07 6.23 5.66
CA TYR A 33 -4.81 6.01 4.93
C TYR A 33 -4.72 4.57 4.41
N PRO A 34 -5.33 4.25 3.25
CA PRO A 34 -5.33 2.90 2.71
C PRO A 34 -4.08 2.61 1.86
N TYR A 35 -2.97 3.33 2.09
CA TYR A 35 -1.77 3.21 1.26
C TYR A 35 -0.61 2.65 2.08
N PRO A 36 0.34 1.94 1.44
CA PRO A 36 1.61 1.64 2.08
C PRO A 36 2.41 2.92 2.30
N TYR A 37 3.25 2.97 3.33
CA TYR A 37 4.17 4.09 3.56
C TYR A 37 5.54 3.60 4.00
N VAL A 38 6.53 4.48 3.99
CA VAL A 38 7.91 4.10 4.29
C VAL A 38 8.27 4.50 5.72
N ILE A 39 8.77 3.53 6.49
CA ILE A 39 9.36 3.72 7.80
C ILE A 39 10.88 3.62 7.68
N ASP A 40 11.57 4.60 8.27
CA ASP A 40 13.03 4.69 8.33
C ASP A 40 13.73 4.45 6.97
N ARG A 41 13.13 4.98 5.89
CA ARG A 41 13.58 4.92 4.48
C ARG A 41 13.60 3.52 3.85
N LEU A 42 13.67 2.45 4.63
CA LEU A 42 14.02 1.11 4.15
C LEU A 42 12.90 0.08 4.32
N CYS A 43 11.85 0.39 5.08
CA CYS A 43 10.76 -0.53 5.37
C CYS A 43 9.46 -0.01 4.76
N TRP A 44 8.77 -0.88 4.01
CA TRP A 44 7.39 -0.64 3.63
C TRP A 44 6.45 -1.10 4.75
N GLU A 45 5.64 -0.18 5.24
CA GLU A 45 4.55 -0.46 6.16
C GLU A 45 3.25 -0.61 5.39
N PHE A 46 2.54 -1.72 5.60
CA PHE A 46 1.23 -2.00 5.03
C PHE A 46 0.20 -2.03 6.16
N PRO A 47 -0.49 -0.90 6.46
CA PRO A 47 -1.38 -0.85 7.61
C PRO A 47 -2.54 -1.84 7.44
N CYS A 48 -2.79 -2.63 8.49
CA CYS A 48 -3.93 -3.54 8.53
C CYS A 48 -5.25 -2.76 8.57
N VAL A 49 -6.25 -3.27 7.85
CA VAL A 49 -7.61 -2.74 7.88
C VAL A 49 -8.30 -3.16 9.18
N VAL A 50 -9.13 -2.27 9.73
CA VAL A 50 -9.98 -2.56 10.88
C VAL A 50 -11.42 -2.80 10.38
N PRO A 51 -12.10 -3.87 10.80
CA PRO A 51 -11.62 -4.91 11.71
C PRO A 51 -10.86 -6.04 11.02
N SER A 52 -9.88 -6.61 11.72
CA SER A 52 -9.46 -8.01 11.62
C SER A 52 -10.47 -8.93 12.31
N ASP A 53 -10.37 -10.24 12.09
CA ASP A 53 -11.26 -11.19 12.76
C ASP A 53 -11.03 -11.26 14.29
N TRP A 54 -9.82 -10.98 14.77
CA TRP A 54 -9.52 -10.89 16.19
C TRP A 54 -10.22 -9.71 16.85
N GLU A 55 -10.17 -8.54 16.21
CA GLU A 55 -10.84 -7.34 16.74
C GLU A 55 -12.37 -7.54 16.76
N ALA A 56 -12.91 -8.15 15.70
CA ALA A 56 -14.31 -8.51 15.63
C ALA A 56 -14.72 -9.51 16.73
N GLN A 57 -13.97 -10.60 16.90
CA GLN A 57 -14.23 -11.58 17.97
C GLN A 57 -14.28 -10.92 19.35
N ASN A 58 -13.30 -10.06 19.68
CA ASN A 58 -13.26 -9.42 21.00
C ASN A 58 -14.46 -8.48 21.24
N LEU A 59 -14.98 -7.84 20.19
CA LEU A 59 -16.12 -6.93 20.32
C LEU A 59 -17.47 -7.64 20.28
N ILE A 60 -17.72 -8.39 19.20
CA ILE A 60 -19.05 -8.93 18.84
C ILE A 60 -19.13 -10.46 18.92
N GLY A 61 -18.01 -11.16 19.06
CA GLY A 61 -17.93 -12.62 19.12
C GLY A 61 -17.55 -13.28 17.78
N ASN A 62 -17.30 -14.59 17.82
CA ASN A 62 -16.89 -15.39 16.67
C ASN A 62 -17.96 -15.43 15.57
N GLN A 63 -17.50 -15.35 14.31
CA GLN A 63 -18.26 -15.65 13.08
C GLN A 63 -19.59 -14.87 12.97
N LYS A 64 -19.67 -13.70 13.60
CA LYS A 64 -20.86 -12.86 13.52
C LYS A 64 -21.01 -12.28 12.10
N PRO A 65 -22.24 -12.25 11.55
CA PRO A 65 -22.47 -11.73 10.20
C PRO A 65 -22.07 -10.25 10.05
N GLN A 66 -22.12 -9.47 11.13
CA GLN A 66 -21.71 -8.06 11.15
C GLN A 66 -20.24 -7.86 10.76
N MET A 67 -19.34 -8.80 11.10
CA MET A 67 -17.94 -8.73 10.67
C MET A 67 -17.80 -8.78 9.15
N LEU A 68 -18.54 -9.68 8.50
CA LEU A 68 -18.55 -9.80 7.04
C LEU A 68 -19.11 -8.52 6.39
N GLU A 69 -20.17 -7.95 6.96
CA GLU A 69 -20.70 -6.65 6.49
C GLU A 69 -19.64 -5.55 6.58
N ASP A 70 -18.95 -5.46 7.72
CA ASP A 70 -17.92 -4.44 7.93
C ASP A 70 -16.70 -4.64 7.03
N TRP A 71 -16.30 -5.88 6.75
CA TRP A 71 -15.29 -6.19 5.71
C TRP A 71 -15.72 -5.72 4.32
N GLN A 72 -16.98 -5.94 3.94
CA GLN A 72 -17.53 -5.46 2.67
C GLN A 72 -17.52 -3.93 2.59
N ARG A 73 -17.87 -3.23 3.68
CA ARG A 73 -17.82 -1.75 3.73
C ARG A 73 -16.39 -1.23 3.69
N ALA A 74 -15.46 -1.88 4.37
CA ALA A 74 -14.04 -1.55 4.33
C ALA A 74 -13.47 -1.71 2.91
N LEU A 75 -13.85 -2.78 2.20
CA LEU A 75 -13.49 -2.98 0.80
C LEU A 75 -14.09 -1.88 -0.09
N ASP A 76 -15.37 -1.54 0.08
CA ASP A 76 -16.03 -0.48 -0.68
C ASP A 76 -15.30 0.86 -0.51
N ALA A 77 -14.96 1.22 0.72
CA ALA A 77 -14.19 2.42 1.03
C ALA A 77 -12.80 2.39 0.38
N THR A 78 -12.12 1.24 0.45
CA THR A 78 -10.79 1.04 -0.17
C THR A 78 -10.85 1.21 -1.69
N VAL A 79 -11.86 0.64 -2.35
CA VAL A 79 -12.06 0.78 -3.80
C VAL A 79 -12.33 2.23 -4.19
N LEU A 80 -13.18 2.93 -3.43
CA LEU A 80 -13.46 4.35 -3.66
C LEU A 80 -12.19 5.20 -3.54
N LYS A 81 -11.30 4.85 -2.61
CA LYS A 81 -10.00 5.49 -2.42
C LYS A 81 -8.91 5.02 -3.38
N GLN A 82 -9.17 4.00 -4.21
CA GLN A 82 -8.14 3.38 -5.07
C GLN A 82 -6.93 2.88 -4.26
N GLY A 83 -7.18 2.36 -3.06
CA GLY A 83 -6.16 1.97 -2.11
C GLY A 83 -5.88 0.47 -2.05
N VAL A 84 -5.29 0.08 -0.92
CA VAL A 84 -4.95 -1.27 -0.52
C VAL A 84 -5.73 -1.62 0.75
N MET A 85 -6.32 -2.82 0.79
CA MET A 85 -6.90 -3.41 1.99
C MET A 85 -6.02 -4.59 2.42
N ASN A 86 -5.27 -4.42 3.51
CA ASN A 86 -4.52 -5.51 4.14
C ASN A 86 -5.39 -6.16 5.21
N LEU A 87 -5.97 -7.32 4.90
CA LEU A 87 -6.85 -8.04 5.81
C LEU A 87 -6.06 -9.07 6.61
N CYS A 88 -6.07 -8.93 7.94
CA CYS A 88 -5.48 -9.89 8.87
C CYS A 88 -6.55 -10.84 9.42
N PHE A 89 -6.24 -12.14 9.41
CA PHE A 89 -7.11 -13.17 9.97
C PHE A 89 -6.32 -14.32 10.60
N HIS A 90 -7.00 -15.14 11.38
CA HIS A 90 -6.38 -16.18 12.19
C HIS A 90 -7.07 -17.54 12.02
N PRO A 91 -6.31 -18.65 11.99
CA PRO A 91 -6.86 -20.02 11.90
C PRO A 91 -7.40 -20.51 13.26
N HIS A 92 -8.18 -19.66 13.95
CA HIS A 92 -8.74 -19.91 15.29
C HIS A 92 -10.28 -20.04 15.30
N GLY A 93 -10.92 -19.98 14.12
CA GLY A 93 -12.38 -20.04 14.01
C GLY A 93 -13.10 -18.75 14.43
N TRP A 94 -12.38 -17.63 14.53
CA TRP A 94 -12.98 -16.30 14.74
C TRP A 94 -13.69 -15.81 13.48
N SER A 95 -13.16 -16.19 12.32
CA SER A 95 -13.79 -16.12 11.02
C SER A 95 -13.94 -17.53 10.43
N SER A 96 -14.93 -17.74 9.56
CA SER A 96 -15.13 -19.02 8.87
C SER A 96 -14.72 -18.96 7.40
N SER A 97 -14.45 -20.13 6.80
CA SER A 97 -14.19 -20.25 5.36
C SER A 97 -15.34 -19.71 4.52
N GLU A 98 -16.58 -19.93 4.96
CA GLU A 98 -17.79 -19.44 4.27
C GLU A 98 -17.85 -17.91 4.25
N GLN A 99 -17.42 -17.25 5.34
CA GLN A 99 -17.33 -15.79 5.38
C GLN A 99 -16.27 -15.26 4.41
N PHE A 100 -15.12 -15.92 4.29
CA PHE A 100 -14.11 -15.55 3.30
C PHE A 100 -14.57 -15.74 1.87
N VAL A 101 -15.17 -16.89 1.54
CA VAL A 101 -15.72 -17.16 0.21
C VAL A 101 -16.78 -16.12 -0.13
N SER A 102 -17.69 -15.83 0.80
CA SER A 102 -18.72 -14.79 0.62
C SER A 102 -18.13 -13.40 0.39
N PHE A 103 -17.04 -13.07 1.09
CA PHE A 103 -16.35 -11.79 0.92
C PHE A 103 -15.63 -11.70 -0.44
N ILE A 104 -14.96 -12.78 -0.87
CA ILE A 104 -14.32 -12.88 -2.19
C ILE A 104 -15.38 -12.77 -3.30
N ASP A 105 -16.48 -13.50 -3.18
CA ASP A 105 -17.59 -13.46 -4.12
C ASP A 105 -18.19 -12.06 -4.22
N TYR A 106 -18.38 -11.38 -3.09
CA TYR A 106 -18.80 -9.99 -3.06
C TYR A 106 -17.83 -9.09 -3.83
N ALA A 107 -16.52 -9.20 -3.57
CA ALA A 107 -15.49 -8.41 -4.23
C ALA A 107 -15.47 -8.65 -5.75
N VAL A 108 -15.51 -9.91 -6.18
CA VAL A 108 -15.49 -10.29 -7.59
C VAL A 108 -16.78 -9.88 -8.29
N LYS A 109 -17.95 -10.13 -7.69
CA LYS A 109 -19.26 -9.78 -8.26
C LYS A 109 -19.42 -8.27 -8.43
N LYS A 110 -19.05 -7.49 -7.41
CA LYS A 110 -19.26 -6.03 -7.40
C LYS A 110 -18.19 -5.27 -8.19
N TYR A 111 -16.93 -5.69 -8.10
CA TYR A 111 -15.80 -4.91 -8.62
C TYR A 111 -15.03 -5.62 -9.75
N GLY A 112 -15.11 -6.96 -9.83
CA GLY A 112 -14.47 -7.75 -10.87
C GLY A 112 -12.98 -7.43 -10.99
N LYS A 113 -12.55 -7.10 -12.22
CA LYS A 113 -11.15 -6.78 -12.53
C LYS A 113 -10.61 -5.53 -11.82
N LYS A 114 -11.47 -4.76 -11.15
CA LYS A 114 -11.04 -3.61 -10.35
C LYS A 114 -10.35 -4.00 -9.05
N VAL A 115 -10.50 -5.23 -8.58
CA VAL A 115 -9.80 -5.74 -7.39
C VAL A 115 -8.82 -6.82 -7.80
N LYS A 116 -7.68 -6.87 -7.13
CA LYS A 116 -6.70 -7.94 -7.20
C LYS A 116 -6.43 -8.48 -5.82
N PHE A 117 -6.38 -9.79 -5.70
CA PHE A 117 -5.83 -10.47 -4.53
C PHE A 117 -4.34 -10.70 -4.80
N LEU A 118 -3.50 -10.14 -3.94
CA LEU A 118 -2.05 -10.16 -4.08
C LEU A 118 -1.40 -10.59 -2.78
N THR A 119 -0.26 -11.24 -2.92
CA THR A 119 0.71 -11.43 -1.84
C THR A 119 1.54 -10.15 -1.62
N PHE A 120 2.18 -10.00 -0.46
CA PHE A 120 3.08 -8.87 -0.21
C PHE A 120 4.24 -8.81 -1.21
N GLY A 121 4.75 -9.97 -1.67
CA GLY A 121 5.79 -10.02 -2.70
C GLY A 121 5.34 -9.39 -4.02
N GLU A 122 4.14 -9.74 -4.49
CA GLU A 122 3.58 -9.13 -5.71
C GLU A 122 3.32 -7.64 -5.58
N CYS A 123 2.96 -7.18 -4.36
CA CYS A 123 2.78 -5.77 -4.08
C CYS A 123 4.11 -5.02 -4.07
N LEU A 124 5.15 -5.58 -3.47
CA LEU A 124 6.50 -5.04 -3.51
C LEU A 124 7.01 -4.92 -4.95
N ASP A 125 6.84 -5.97 -5.77
CA ASP A 125 7.21 -5.95 -7.19
C ASP A 125 6.51 -4.82 -7.95
N ARG A 126 5.23 -4.62 -7.67
CA ARG A 126 4.43 -3.55 -8.28
C ARG A 126 4.88 -2.17 -7.83
N LEU A 127 5.19 -1.98 -6.55
CA LEU A 127 5.73 -0.71 -6.03
C LEU A 127 7.08 -0.42 -6.69
N ASN A 128 8.02 -1.37 -6.67
CA ASN A 128 9.33 -1.23 -7.30
C ASN A 128 9.20 -0.86 -8.78
N LYS A 129 8.36 -1.59 -9.53
CA LYS A 129 8.19 -1.37 -10.97
C LYS A 129 7.51 -0.03 -11.32
N ASN A 130 6.37 0.26 -10.70
CA ASN A 130 5.51 1.37 -11.15
C ASN A 130 5.79 2.67 -10.39
N LEU A 131 5.99 2.58 -9.08
CA LEU A 131 6.23 3.74 -8.21
C LEU A 131 7.71 4.11 -8.17
N LEU A 132 8.62 3.14 -8.08
CA LEU A 132 10.05 3.42 -7.88
C LEU A 132 10.92 3.29 -9.14
N LYS A 133 10.32 3.17 -10.33
CA LYS A 133 11.05 3.07 -11.61
C LYS A 133 12.14 1.99 -11.60
N GLY A 134 11.87 0.85 -10.96
CA GLY A 134 12.81 -0.26 -10.82
C GLY A 134 13.94 -0.05 -9.80
N ASN A 135 13.88 1.01 -8.98
CA ASN A 135 14.85 1.27 -7.90
C ASN A 135 14.20 0.95 -6.55
N PRO A 136 14.38 -0.25 -5.97
CA PRO A 136 13.80 -0.57 -4.67
C PRO A 136 14.36 0.34 -3.57
N LEU A 137 13.69 0.40 -2.41
CA LEU A 137 14.19 1.17 -1.26
C LEU A 137 15.57 0.69 -0.78
N ARG A 138 15.82 -0.61 -0.89
CA ARG A 138 17.07 -1.27 -0.52
C ARG A 138 17.85 -1.73 -1.74
N ASN A 139 19.16 -1.63 -1.70
CA ASN A 139 20.02 -2.20 -2.72
C ASN A 139 20.14 -3.72 -2.55
N SER A 140 20.90 -4.39 -3.44
CA SER A 140 21.06 -5.85 -3.40
C SER A 140 21.72 -6.40 -2.12
N GLN A 141 22.34 -5.52 -1.33
CA GLN A 141 22.97 -5.83 -0.05
C GLN A 141 22.09 -5.41 1.15
N GLY A 142 20.85 -4.96 0.91
CA GLY A 142 19.91 -4.55 1.95
C GLY A 142 20.09 -3.13 2.51
N SER A 143 21.08 -2.38 2.00
CA SER A 143 21.41 -1.00 2.42
C SER A 143 20.59 0.05 1.66
N ASP A 144 20.68 1.33 2.08
CA ASP A 144 19.91 2.43 1.46
C ASP A 144 20.23 2.59 -0.03
N ASN A 145 19.20 2.57 -0.87
CA ASN A 145 19.32 2.72 -2.32
C ASN A 145 19.03 4.15 -2.82
N GLY A 146 19.03 5.15 -1.93
CA GLY A 146 18.88 6.56 -2.31
C GLY A 146 17.50 6.89 -2.86
N VAL A 147 16.45 6.22 -2.37
CA VAL A 147 15.05 6.45 -2.76
C VAL A 147 14.31 7.14 -1.63
N ARG A 148 13.55 8.20 -1.92
CA ARG A 148 12.70 8.92 -0.97
C ARG A 148 11.31 9.10 -1.54
N ILE A 149 10.31 9.01 -0.68
CA ILE A 149 8.89 9.17 -1.03
C ILE A 149 8.34 10.30 -0.18
N LEU A 150 7.86 11.35 -0.83
CA LEU A 150 7.31 12.56 -0.22
C LEU A 150 6.52 13.34 -1.26
N ASP A 151 5.58 14.17 -0.83
CA ASP A 151 4.93 15.18 -1.68
C ASP A 151 5.91 16.34 -1.92
N VAL A 152 6.39 16.51 -3.15
CA VAL A 152 7.38 17.57 -3.44
C VAL A 152 6.76 18.87 -3.95
N ASP A 153 5.51 18.83 -4.41
CA ASP A 153 4.80 20.00 -4.94
C ASP A 153 3.51 20.38 -4.16
N ASP A 154 3.26 19.70 -3.03
CA ASP A 154 2.13 19.92 -2.12
C ASP A 154 0.76 19.73 -2.82
N ASP A 155 0.70 18.82 -3.81
CA ASP A 155 -0.54 18.51 -4.55
C ASP A 155 -1.40 17.44 -3.85
N GLY A 156 -0.90 16.90 -2.73
CA GLY A 156 -1.55 15.89 -1.93
C GLY A 156 -1.27 14.45 -2.38
N PHE A 157 -0.43 14.22 -3.40
CA PHE A 157 0.00 12.91 -3.86
C PHE A 157 1.49 12.68 -3.59
N MET A 158 1.88 11.41 -3.40
CA MET A 158 3.27 11.06 -3.15
C MET A 158 4.10 11.02 -4.44
N ASP A 159 5.24 11.70 -4.38
CA ASP A 159 6.27 11.72 -5.41
C ASP A 159 7.47 10.87 -4.99
N VAL A 160 8.40 10.69 -5.93
CA VAL A 160 9.58 9.85 -5.71
C VAL A 160 10.85 10.57 -6.14
N LEU A 161 11.80 10.68 -5.21
CA LEU A 161 13.17 11.08 -5.50
C LEU A 161 14.04 9.83 -5.55
N ILE A 162 14.84 9.70 -6.61
CA ILE A 162 15.82 8.62 -6.78
C ILE A 162 17.17 9.30 -7.05
N GLY A 163 18.13 9.10 -6.16
CA GLY A 163 19.45 9.74 -6.22
C GLY A 163 20.57 8.80 -5.82
N ASN A 164 20.64 7.63 -6.45
CA ASN A 164 21.71 6.65 -6.24
C ASN A 164 22.82 6.79 -7.30
N GLY A 165 23.79 5.88 -7.28
CA GLY A 165 24.94 5.90 -8.20
C GLY A 165 24.56 5.77 -9.68
N THR A 166 23.39 5.18 -10.00
CA THR A 166 22.96 4.93 -11.39
C THR A 166 21.84 5.85 -11.86
N THR A 167 21.00 6.33 -10.95
CA THR A 167 19.77 7.06 -11.27
C THR A 167 19.63 8.33 -10.42
N LYS A 168 19.39 9.46 -11.09
CA LYS A 168 19.15 10.78 -10.49
C LYS A 168 17.90 11.46 -11.08
N VAL A 169 16.73 11.09 -10.58
CA VAL A 169 15.44 11.56 -11.10
C VAL A 169 14.47 11.93 -9.97
N THR A 170 13.75 13.02 -10.17
CA THR A 170 12.53 13.38 -9.44
C THR A 170 11.34 12.94 -10.28
N ARG A 171 10.43 12.16 -9.71
CA ARG A 171 9.19 11.70 -10.36
C ARG A 171 8.01 12.33 -9.64
N VAL A 172 7.36 13.29 -10.28
CA VAL A 172 6.14 13.94 -9.76
C VAL A 172 4.91 13.25 -10.33
N TRP A 173 3.99 12.81 -9.48
CA TRP A 173 2.76 12.16 -9.91
C TRP A 173 1.80 13.19 -10.49
N GLN A 174 1.27 12.93 -11.68
CA GLN A 174 0.29 13.82 -12.31
C GLN A 174 -1.09 13.17 -12.25
N PRO A 175 -1.91 13.39 -11.21
CA PRO A 175 -3.12 12.61 -10.94
C PRO A 175 -4.16 12.66 -12.06
N LYS A 176 -4.31 13.81 -12.72
CA LYS A 176 -5.21 13.99 -13.88
C LYS A 176 -4.75 13.22 -15.10
N LYS A 177 -3.43 13.21 -15.38
CA LYS A 177 -2.82 12.52 -16.53
C LYS A 177 -2.57 11.04 -16.26
N ARG A 178 -2.54 10.66 -14.98
CA ARG A 178 -2.17 9.32 -14.50
C ARG A 178 -0.81 8.88 -15.03
N SER A 179 0.16 9.80 -14.98
CA SER A 179 1.52 9.60 -15.48
C SER A 179 2.51 10.29 -14.55
N TRP A 180 3.78 9.91 -14.66
CA TRP A 180 4.87 10.59 -13.98
C TRP A 180 5.40 11.74 -14.86
N SER A 181 5.61 12.90 -14.26
CA SER A 181 6.46 13.96 -14.79
C SER A 181 7.86 13.78 -14.20
N GLU A 182 8.88 13.60 -15.03
CA GLU A 182 10.23 13.26 -14.57
C GLU A 182 11.21 14.38 -14.89
N THR A 183 11.97 14.80 -13.90
CA THR A 183 13.03 15.83 -14.01
C THR A 183 14.33 15.32 -13.38
N LYS A 184 15.46 15.94 -13.75
CA LYS A 184 16.78 15.55 -13.21
C LYS A 184 16.88 15.95 -11.73
N LEU A 185 17.31 15.01 -10.88
CA LEU A 185 17.67 15.31 -9.49
C LEU A 185 19.13 15.82 -9.42
N PRO A 186 19.42 17.03 -8.91
CA PRO A 186 20.76 17.61 -8.98
C PRO A 186 21.73 17.07 -7.92
N PHE A 187 21.25 16.33 -6.91
CA PHE A 187 22.05 15.79 -5.81
C PHE A 187 21.89 14.29 -5.65
N SER A 188 22.78 13.66 -4.89
CA SER A 188 22.67 12.25 -4.49
C SER A 188 21.95 12.14 -3.14
N LEU A 189 21.17 11.06 -2.98
CA LEU A 189 20.46 10.70 -1.75
C LEU A 189 21.14 9.55 -1.00
N ALA A 190 22.00 8.79 -1.69
CA ALA A 190 22.91 7.83 -1.08
C ALA A 190 24.37 8.17 -1.43
N SER A 191 25.28 7.84 -0.53
CA SER A 191 26.73 7.91 -0.71
C SER A 191 27.33 6.53 -0.49
N GLY A 192 28.44 6.22 -1.18
CA GLY A 192 29.00 4.86 -1.18
C GLY A 192 28.20 3.89 -2.07
N GLU A 193 28.66 2.64 -2.12
CA GLU A 193 28.07 1.58 -2.95
C GLU A 193 27.96 0.27 -2.16
N GLY A 194 27.14 -0.67 -2.65
CA GLY A 194 27.00 -1.99 -2.04
C GLY A 194 26.61 -1.92 -0.56
N LYS A 195 27.37 -2.62 0.30
CA LYS A 195 27.13 -2.64 1.76
C LYS A 195 27.46 -1.33 2.46
N ASP A 196 28.29 -0.49 1.86
CA ASP A 196 28.73 0.79 2.44
C ASP A 196 27.81 1.95 2.03
N ALA A 197 26.80 1.67 1.19
CA ALA A 197 25.80 2.64 0.78
C ALA A 197 25.03 3.16 2.00
N LYS A 198 25.11 4.47 2.23
CA LYS A 198 24.50 5.16 3.36
C LYS A 198 23.77 6.41 2.93
N ASP A 199 22.78 6.80 3.72
CA ASP A 199 22.05 8.05 3.56
C ASP A 199 23.03 9.23 3.42
N ALA A 200 22.88 10.01 2.34
CA ALA A 200 23.66 11.22 2.12
C ALA A 200 23.27 12.37 3.07
N ARG A 201 22.32 12.13 3.98
CA ARG A 201 21.82 13.07 5.01
C ARG A 201 21.20 14.32 4.40
N VAL A 202 20.58 14.17 3.24
CA VAL A 202 19.81 15.26 2.61
C VAL A 202 18.54 15.49 3.41
N LEU A 203 18.40 16.70 3.96
CA LEU A 203 17.17 17.14 4.62
C LEU A 203 16.26 17.77 3.58
N LEU A 204 15.05 17.23 3.47
CA LEU A 204 13.99 17.73 2.59
C LEU A 204 12.99 18.50 3.45
N GLY A 205 12.56 19.67 2.99
CA GLY A 205 11.61 20.52 3.69
C GLY A 205 10.68 21.22 2.71
N VAL A 206 9.47 21.55 3.18
CA VAL A 206 8.50 22.34 2.42
C VAL A 206 8.77 23.81 2.75
N LEU A 207 8.87 24.65 1.71
CA LEU A 207 9.00 26.09 1.88
C LEU A 207 7.61 26.68 2.16
N ASP A 208 7.51 27.65 3.08
CA ASP A 208 6.29 28.44 3.21
C ASP A 208 6.16 29.47 2.08
N GLY A 209 5.03 30.18 2.04
CA GLY A 209 4.75 31.21 1.01
C GLY A 209 5.76 32.37 0.97
N ASP A 210 6.57 32.54 2.03
CA ASP A 210 7.65 33.54 2.10
C ASP A 210 9.01 32.95 1.67
N GLY A 211 9.05 31.70 1.20
CA GLY A 211 10.27 31.01 0.80
C GLY A 211 11.13 30.54 1.98
N ARG A 212 10.63 30.59 3.22
CA ARG A 212 11.38 30.06 4.36
C ARG A 212 11.21 28.56 4.43
N ALA A 213 12.34 27.85 4.54
CA ALA A 213 12.32 26.43 4.80
C ALA A 213 11.76 26.18 6.20
N ARG A 214 10.54 25.62 6.24
CA ARG A 214 10.04 25.03 7.47
C ARG A 214 10.39 23.56 7.44
N LEU A 215 11.04 23.09 8.50
CA LEU A 215 10.86 21.70 8.91
C LEU A 215 9.38 21.58 9.25
N SER A 216 8.57 21.18 8.27
CA SER A 216 7.15 21.04 8.54
C SER A 216 7.01 20.01 9.67
N PRO A 217 6.12 20.22 10.66
CA PRO A 217 5.81 19.18 11.63
C PRO A 217 5.39 17.86 10.96
N ARG A 218 4.99 17.93 9.67
CA ARG A 218 4.58 16.82 8.79
C ARG A 218 5.76 16.05 8.16
N THR A 219 6.88 16.70 7.89
CA THR A 219 8.15 16.08 7.45
C THR A 219 8.94 15.57 8.67
N LEU A 220 8.79 16.24 9.82
CA LEU A 220 9.43 15.83 11.06
C LEU A 220 8.92 14.48 11.55
N ARG A 221 7.62 14.13 11.38
CA ARG A 221 7.09 12.82 11.84
C ARG A 221 7.71 11.63 11.13
N THR A 222 8.01 11.74 9.84
CA THR A 222 8.70 10.68 9.07
C THR A 222 10.17 10.54 9.47
N LEU A 223 10.80 11.60 10.00
CA LEU A 223 12.19 11.60 10.48
C LEU A 223 12.34 11.33 12.00
N THR A 224 11.30 11.59 12.81
CA THR A 224 11.36 11.46 14.28
C THR A 224 10.70 10.21 14.84
N GLN A 225 9.89 9.46 14.07
CA GLN A 225 9.49 8.11 14.49
C GLN A 225 10.71 7.18 14.70
N GLY A 226 11.87 7.49 14.11
CA GLY A 226 13.13 6.79 14.37
C GLY A 226 13.98 7.31 15.54
N ARG A 227 13.59 8.39 16.25
CA ARG A 227 14.42 8.98 17.34
C ARG A 227 13.73 9.13 18.70
N LYS A 228 12.45 8.81 18.84
CA LYS A 228 11.77 8.68 20.15
C LYS A 228 11.47 7.22 20.54
N ALA A 229 12.33 6.29 20.13
CA ALA A 229 12.39 4.95 20.70
C ALA A 229 13.65 4.83 21.56
N THR A 230 13.69 5.53 22.69
CA THR A 230 14.65 5.21 23.76
C THR A 230 14.03 5.59 25.10
N GLN A 231 13.38 4.62 25.72
CA GLN A 231 13.78 4.03 27.00
C GLN A 231 12.65 3.11 27.48
N LEU A 232 12.62 1.89 26.94
CA LEU A 232 11.96 0.77 27.61
C LEU A 232 13.08 -0.10 28.17
N GLY A 233 13.17 -0.13 29.49
CA GLY A 233 14.17 -0.86 30.23
C GLY A 233 14.16 -2.34 29.85
N LEU A 234 15.36 -2.93 29.92
CA LEU A 234 15.56 -4.36 29.92
C LEU A 234 14.76 -4.99 31.06
N GLY A 235 13.56 -5.46 30.74
CA GLY A 235 12.74 -6.33 31.57
C GLY A 235 12.60 -7.65 30.83
N SER A 236 13.38 -8.65 31.22
CA SER A 236 13.20 -10.03 30.78
C SER A 236 11.85 -10.54 31.26
N SER A 237 10.93 -10.87 30.35
CA SER A 237 9.83 -11.79 30.64
C SER A 237 9.70 -12.79 29.50
N THR A 238 10.00 -14.04 29.82
CA THR A 238 9.80 -15.21 28.99
C THR A 238 8.30 -15.37 28.68
N ALA A 239 7.90 -15.15 27.42
CA ALA A 239 6.61 -15.60 26.91
C ALA A 239 6.83 -16.87 26.09
N SER A 240 6.18 -17.94 26.52
CA SER A 240 6.21 -19.28 25.94
C SER A 240 5.69 -19.31 24.50
N ASN A 241 6.38 -20.09 23.67
CA ASN A 241 6.03 -20.41 22.28
C ASN A 241 4.58 -20.86 22.11
N GLY A 242 3.84 -20.13 21.28
CA GLY A 242 2.62 -20.57 20.63
C GLY A 242 2.66 -20.10 19.19
N ASP A 243 2.87 -21.03 18.26
CA ASP A 243 3.07 -20.76 16.84
C ASP A 243 1.73 -20.30 16.21
N GLN A 244 1.50 -18.98 16.18
CA GLN A 244 0.35 -18.38 15.49
C GLN A 244 0.77 -17.96 14.09
N THR A 245 0.49 -18.80 13.10
CA THR A 245 0.60 -18.43 11.69
C THR A 245 -0.44 -17.37 11.36
N LYS A 246 -0.02 -16.10 11.28
CA LYS A 246 -0.84 -15.00 10.77
C LYS A 246 -0.78 -15.01 9.25
N ILE A 247 -1.93 -15.11 8.59
CA ILE A 247 -2.03 -15.01 7.13
C ILE A 247 -2.68 -13.67 6.81
N ALA A 248 -2.06 -12.93 5.89
CA ALA A 248 -2.55 -11.64 5.43
C ALA A 248 -2.83 -11.70 3.93
N ILE A 249 -4.02 -11.25 3.51
CA ILE A 249 -4.39 -11.15 2.10
C ILE A 249 -4.49 -9.67 1.77
N GLN A 250 -3.78 -9.26 0.72
CA GLN A 250 -3.79 -7.89 0.26
C GLN A 250 -4.71 -7.74 -0.95
N MET A 251 -5.72 -6.89 -0.83
CA MET A 251 -6.57 -6.51 -1.96
C MET A 251 -6.15 -5.15 -2.50
N VAL A 252 -5.84 -5.08 -3.80
CA VAL A 252 -5.38 -3.84 -4.44
C VAL A 252 -6.30 -3.46 -5.59
N TRP A 253 -6.61 -2.18 -5.70
CA TRP A 253 -7.44 -1.66 -6.78
C TRP A 253 -6.68 -1.46 -8.11
N GLN A 254 -7.35 -1.72 -9.25
CA GLN A 254 -6.86 -1.42 -10.60
C GLN A 254 -7.98 -0.84 -11.50
N LYS A 255 -7.73 0.20 -12.29
CA LYS A 255 -8.71 0.67 -13.30
C LYS A 255 -8.76 -0.29 -14.52
N PRO A 256 -9.94 -0.56 -15.13
CA PRO A 256 -10.02 -1.19 -16.45
C PRO A 256 -9.41 -0.26 -17.52
N THR A 257 -8.50 -0.78 -18.35
CA THR A 257 -8.01 -0.06 -19.54
C THR A 257 -8.99 -0.25 -20.69
N ALA A 258 -9.48 0.84 -21.29
CA ALA A 258 -10.20 0.78 -22.56
C ALA A 258 -9.19 0.43 -23.68
N SER A 259 -9.46 -0.65 -24.40
CA SER A 259 -8.69 -1.00 -25.60
C SER A 259 -9.24 -0.19 -26.77
N PHE A 260 -8.49 0.79 -27.27
CA PHE A 260 -8.70 1.32 -28.60
C PHE A 260 -7.96 0.43 -29.60
N VAL A 261 -8.68 -0.13 -30.57
CA VAL A 261 -8.10 -0.77 -31.76
C VAL A 261 -8.41 0.13 -32.95
N THR A 262 -7.36 0.77 -33.46
CA THR A 262 -7.25 1.35 -34.81
C THR A 262 -6.08 0.59 -35.45
N SER A 263 -6.07 0.10 -36.69
CA SER A 263 -6.92 0.25 -37.87
C SER A 263 -6.55 -0.84 -38.91
N THR A 264 -7.44 -1.02 -39.90
CA THR A 264 -7.19 -1.24 -41.36
C THR A 264 -6.44 -2.46 -41.92
N GLY A 265 -7.15 -3.20 -42.78
CA GLY A 265 -6.66 -3.91 -44.00
C GLY A 265 -5.93 -5.23 -43.76
N THR A 266 -6.12 -6.33 -44.51
CA THR A 266 -6.84 -6.67 -45.74
C THR A 266 -7.05 -8.18 -45.73
N ARG A 267 -8.17 -8.67 -46.25
CA ARG A 267 -8.43 -10.11 -46.44
C ARG A 267 -7.56 -10.66 -47.57
N SER A 268 -6.97 -11.82 -47.35
CA SER A 268 -6.61 -12.79 -48.39
C SER A 268 -6.66 -14.19 -47.78
N ALA A 269 -7.28 -15.11 -48.51
CA ALA A 269 -7.51 -16.50 -48.15
C ALA A 269 -6.53 -17.41 -48.90
N SER A 270 -6.01 -18.44 -48.23
CA SER A 270 -5.60 -19.68 -48.88
C SER A 270 -5.45 -20.81 -47.86
N SER A 271 -6.09 -21.93 -48.19
CA SER A 271 -6.04 -23.24 -47.54
C SER A 271 -4.63 -23.85 -47.49
N LEU A 272 -4.38 -24.73 -46.52
CA LEU A 272 -3.84 -26.09 -46.74
C LEU A 272 -3.81 -26.91 -45.44
N ARG A 273 -4.14 -28.21 -45.58
CA ARG A 273 -4.07 -29.27 -44.56
C ARG A 273 -2.62 -29.71 -44.32
N GLY A 274 -2.32 -30.22 -43.14
CA GLY A 274 -1.06 -30.92 -42.85
C GLY A 274 -0.95 -31.39 -41.39
N THR A 275 -0.45 -32.61 -41.20
CA THR A 275 -0.58 -33.52 -40.05
C THR A 275 0.47 -33.36 -38.93
N LYS A 276 0.09 -33.84 -37.72
CA LYS A 276 0.86 -34.34 -36.54
C LYS A 276 2.38 -34.05 -36.43
N SER A 277 2.82 -33.52 -35.27
CA SER A 277 3.71 -34.19 -34.28
C SER A 277 4.28 -33.21 -33.22
N SER A 278 4.41 -33.73 -31.99
CA SER A 278 5.29 -33.35 -30.86
C SER A 278 5.98 -31.97 -30.81
N ASN A 279 5.69 -31.20 -29.76
CA ASN A 279 6.67 -30.91 -28.70
C ASN A 279 6.06 -29.98 -27.63
N GLY A 280 6.20 -30.38 -26.37
CA GLY A 280 5.91 -29.54 -25.22
C GLY A 280 6.77 -28.28 -25.25
N LYS A 281 6.12 -27.12 -25.33
CA LYS A 281 6.75 -25.83 -25.05
C LYS A 281 5.93 -25.11 -24.00
N ASN A 282 6.57 -24.91 -22.85
CA ASN A 282 6.22 -23.95 -21.82
C ASN A 282 5.76 -22.62 -22.45
N ARG A 283 4.46 -22.35 -22.42
CA ARG A 283 3.95 -21.01 -22.67
C ARG A 283 4.29 -20.14 -21.47
N ARG A 284 5.44 -19.44 -21.54
CA ARG A 284 5.64 -18.20 -20.79
C ARG A 284 4.52 -17.24 -21.19
N VAL A 285 3.53 -17.11 -20.33
CA VAL A 285 2.54 -16.03 -20.41
C VAL A 285 3.33 -14.73 -20.25
N HIS A 286 3.52 -14.02 -21.37
CA HIS A 286 4.05 -12.67 -21.34
C HIS A 286 3.01 -11.81 -20.62
N GLY A 287 3.27 -11.54 -19.33
CA GLY A 287 2.48 -10.63 -18.53
C GLY A 287 2.54 -9.25 -19.18
N ARG A 288 1.42 -8.83 -19.80
CA ARG A 288 1.25 -7.46 -20.27
C ARG A 288 1.48 -6.53 -19.08
N SER A 289 2.39 -5.55 -19.25
CA SER A 289 2.64 -4.51 -18.27
C SER A 289 1.42 -3.60 -18.19
N PHE A 290 0.69 -3.70 -17.08
CA PHE A 290 -0.36 -2.74 -16.75
C PHE A 290 0.18 -1.73 -15.74
N PRO A 291 0.13 -0.42 -16.02
CA PRO A 291 0.55 0.58 -15.07
C PRO A 291 -0.40 0.59 -13.87
N MET A 292 0.10 0.20 -12.69
CA MET A 292 -0.51 0.65 -11.44
C MET A 292 0.06 2.02 -11.14
N ALA A 293 -0.71 3.04 -11.49
CA ALA A 293 -0.72 4.27 -10.74
C ALA A 293 -1.25 3.93 -9.34
N CYS A 294 -0.41 3.92 -8.32
CA CYS A 294 -0.88 4.01 -6.93
C CYS A 294 -0.89 5.51 -6.62
N PRO A 295 -2.04 6.21 -6.75
CA PRO A 295 -2.11 7.60 -6.35
C PRO A 295 -2.15 7.61 -4.82
N MET A 296 -1.00 7.40 -4.17
CA MET A 296 -0.92 7.46 -2.72
C MET A 296 -1.20 8.90 -2.34
N ALA A 297 -2.43 9.18 -1.93
CA ALA A 297 -2.87 10.50 -1.53
C ALA A 297 -2.71 10.64 -0.02
N TYR A 298 -2.24 11.79 0.44
CA TYR A 298 -2.12 12.11 1.86
C TYR A 298 -3.50 12.43 2.46
N PRO A 299 -3.89 11.84 3.61
CA PRO A 299 -4.97 12.34 4.44
C PRO A 299 -4.45 13.27 5.55
N MET A 300 -5.26 14.25 5.93
CA MET A 300 -5.05 15.06 7.13
C MET A 300 -4.98 14.15 8.37
N VAL A 301 -3.80 14.07 8.99
CA VAL A 301 -3.64 13.55 10.35
C VAL A 301 -4.33 14.55 11.28
N LYS A 302 -5.53 14.24 11.78
CA LYS A 302 -6.05 14.93 12.97
C LYS A 302 -5.23 14.43 14.15
N GLY A 303 -4.30 15.25 14.61
CA GLY A 303 -3.63 15.02 15.89
C GLY A 303 -4.67 15.18 17.00
N TYR A 304 -4.97 14.11 17.72
CA TYR A 304 -5.46 14.28 19.08
C TYR A 304 -4.29 14.82 19.89
N ALA A 305 -4.33 16.14 20.13
CA ALA A 305 -3.63 16.70 21.27
C ALA A 305 -4.24 16.05 22.50
N SER A 306 -3.43 15.33 23.28
CA SER A 306 -3.79 15.00 24.65
C SER A 306 -4.02 16.32 25.40
N SER A 307 -5.27 16.66 25.67
CA SER A 307 -5.60 17.66 26.67
C SER A 307 -5.45 16.98 28.04
N THR A 308 -4.40 17.42 28.76
CA THR A 308 -4.20 17.42 30.23
C THR A 308 -4.63 16.19 31.01
#